data_AF-A0A2D6AVL1-F1
#
_entry.id   AF-A0A2D6AVL1-F1
#
_cell.length_a   1.000
_cell.length_b   1.000
_cell.length_c   1.000
_cell.angle_alpha   90.00
_cell.angle_beta   90.00
_cell.angle_gamma   90.00
#
_symmetry.space_group_name_H-M   'P 1'
#
loop_
_entity.id
_entity.type
_entity.pdbx_description
1 polymer ?
#
loop_
_entity_poly.entity_id
_entity_poly.type
_entity_poly.pdbx_seq_one_letter_code
_entity_poly.pdbx_strand_id
1 'polypeptide(L)'
;MLFPNLLLATVFFFLSAIHIYWTFGGKWGHSNAIPTDREGNYLFSPGKGVTIFVAIGLAFFGIFYFNNTPFIQLNWPERVNSIGAWVIPSIFTLRAIGDFRYVGAFKRVKDTEFGEMDSKFFSPLCFIIGIIGFYLLINS
;
A
#
# COMPACT_ATOMS: atom_id res chain seq x y z
N MET A 1 8.41 20.29 0.05
CA MET A 1 7.57 19.18 -0.43
C MET A 1 8.33 18.05 -1.14
N LEU A 2 9.56 18.25 -1.63
CA LEU A 2 10.25 17.25 -2.46
C LEU A 2 10.46 15.88 -1.79
N PHE A 3 11.16 15.85 -0.66
CA PHE A 3 11.56 14.62 0.02
C PHE A 3 10.39 13.67 0.35
N PRO A 4 9.30 14.10 1.02
CA PRO A 4 8.17 13.22 1.32
C PRO A 4 7.48 12.65 0.06
N ASN A 5 7.37 13.44 -1.02
CA ASN A 5 6.83 12.95 -2.30
C ASN A 5 7.72 11.85 -2.90
N LEU A 6 9.05 12.05 -2.94
CA LEU A 6 9.99 11.03 -3.44
C LEU A 6 9.97 9.77 -2.59
N LEU A 7 9.89 9.92 -1.27
CA LEU A 7 9.83 8.78 -0.35
C LEU A 7 8.58 7.93 -0.63
N LEU A 8 7.40 8.54 -0.69
CA LEU A 8 6.16 7.82 -1.01
C LEU A 8 6.22 7.20 -2.40
N ALA A 9 6.66 7.94 -3.42
CA ALA A 9 6.83 7.42 -4.77
C ALA A 9 7.71 6.16 -4.80
N THR A 10 8.86 6.21 -4.11
CA THR A 10 9.79 5.08 -4.01
C THR A 10 9.14 3.88 -3.33
N VAL A 11 8.44 4.08 -2.21
CA VAL A 11 7.70 3.01 -1.51
C VAL A 11 6.66 2.38 -2.43
N PHE A 12 5.86 3.18 -3.13
CA PHE A 12 4.82 2.69 -4.03
C PHE A 12 5.39 1.90 -5.22
N PHE A 13 6.46 2.38 -5.84
CA PHE A 13 7.13 1.65 -6.92
C PHE A 13 7.75 0.34 -6.43
N PHE A 14 8.36 0.35 -5.24
CA PHE A 14 8.89 -0.87 -4.63
C PHE A 14 7.79 -1.90 -4.36
N LEU A 15 6.68 -1.49 -3.76
CA LEU A 15 5.53 -2.37 -3.52
C LEU A 15 4.92 -2.89 -4.83
N SER A 16 4.82 -2.04 -5.86
CA SER A 16 4.35 -2.45 -7.19
C SER A 16 5.27 -3.53 -7.79
N ALA A 17 6.59 -3.35 -7.72
CA ALA A 17 7.57 -4.32 -8.21
C ALA A 17 7.45 -5.68 -7.49
N ILE A 18 7.19 -5.70 -6.19
CA ILE A 18 6.94 -6.94 -5.43
C ILE A 18 5.71 -7.68 -5.98
N HIS A 19 4.60 -6.98 -6.26
CA HIS A 19 3.39 -7.61 -6.79
C HIS A 19 3.59 -8.13 -8.22
N ILE A 20 4.36 -7.41 -9.05
CA ILE A 20 4.77 -7.89 -10.37
C ILE A 20 5.59 -9.17 -10.23
N TYR A 21 6.58 -9.19 -9.32
CA TYR A 21 7.38 -10.37 -9.04
C TYR A 21 6.54 -11.58 -8.63
N TRP A 22 5.54 -11.41 -7.75
CA TRP A 22 4.60 -12.47 -7.38
C TRP A 22 3.74 -12.96 -8.55
N THR A 23 3.35 -12.07 -9.46
CA THR A 23 2.59 -12.43 -10.67
C THR A 23 3.36 -13.43 -11.55
N PHE A 24 4.68 -13.27 -11.63
CA PHE A 24 5.58 -14.17 -12.38
C PHE A 24 6.04 -15.40 -11.59
N GLY A 25 5.39 -15.72 -10.46
CA GLY A 25 5.68 -16.92 -9.66
C GLY A 25 6.74 -16.73 -8.59
N GLY A 26 7.11 -15.48 -8.29
CA GLY A 26 7.96 -15.13 -7.17
C GLY A 26 7.38 -15.62 -5.82
N LYS A 27 8.24 -16.15 -4.96
CA LYS A 27 7.82 -16.77 -3.68
C LYS A 27 8.22 -15.95 -2.44
N TRP A 28 9.18 -15.03 -2.57
CA TRP A 28 9.68 -14.25 -1.45
C TRP A 28 8.57 -13.42 -0.81
N GLY A 29 8.31 -13.64 0.48
CA GLY A 29 7.30 -12.93 1.26
C GLY A 29 5.83 -13.18 0.84
N HIS A 30 5.58 -14.00 -0.18
CA HIS A 30 4.24 -14.19 -0.74
C HIS A 30 3.30 -14.93 0.24
N SER A 31 3.77 -16.02 0.85
CA SER A 31 3.00 -16.78 1.85
C SER A 31 2.59 -15.93 3.04
N ASN A 32 3.48 -15.03 3.46
CA ASN A 32 3.28 -14.20 4.65
C ASN A 32 2.44 -12.95 4.35
N ALA A 33 2.15 -12.68 3.07
CA ALA A 33 1.35 -11.53 2.63
C ALA A 33 -0.14 -11.86 2.46
N ILE A 34 -0.52 -13.14 2.59
CA ILE A 34 -1.90 -13.60 2.48
C ILE A 34 -2.43 -13.96 3.88
N PRO A 35 -3.55 -13.40 4.33
CA PRO A 35 -4.17 -13.76 5.59
C PRO A 35 -4.46 -15.26 5.71
N THR A 36 -4.10 -15.83 6.85
CA THR A 36 -4.41 -17.21 7.24
C THR A 36 -5.23 -17.24 8.53
N ASP A 37 -5.99 -18.31 8.72
CA ASP A 37 -6.52 -18.67 10.04
C ASP A 37 -5.44 -19.24 10.97
N ARG A 38 -5.82 -19.58 12.19
CA ARG A 38 -4.90 -20.16 13.20
C ARG A 38 -4.40 -21.56 12.85
N GLU A 39 -5.08 -22.25 11.94
CA GLU A 39 -4.71 -23.58 11.47
C GLU A 39 -3.74 -23.49 10.27
N GLY A 40 -3.49 -22.27 9.77
CA GLY A 40 -2.62 -22.01 8.63
C GLY A 40 -3.32 -22.06 7.28
N ASN A 41 -4.66 -22.19 7.26
CA ASN A 41 -5.42 -22.17 6.02
C ASN A 41 -5.53 -20.74 5.48
N TYR A 42 -5.25 -20.54 4.20
CA TYR A 42 -5.44 -19.26 3.54
C TYR A 42 -6.92 -18.87 3.53
N LEU A 43 -7.24 -17.66 3.99
CA LEU A 43 -8.61 -17.14 3.98
C LEU A 43 -9.12 -16.86 2.56
N PHE A 44 -8.20 -16.57 1.65
CA PHE A 44 -8.46 -16.45 0.22
C PHE A 44 -7.15 -16.67 -0.55
N SER A 45 -7.26 -17.00 -1.84
CA SER A 45 -6.11 -17.07 -2.75
C SER A 45 -6.28 -16.03 -3.85
N PRO A 46 -5.46 -14.96 -3.88
CA PRO A 46 -5.55 -13.96 -4.92
C PRO A 46 -5.13 -14.56 -6.26
N GLY A 47 -6.01 -14.53 -7.25
CA GLY A 47 -5.65 -14.89 -8.63
C GLY A 47 -4.67 -13.88 -9.23
N LYS A 48 -3.88 -14.30 -10.23
CA LYS A 48 -2.88 -13.44 -10.91
C LYS A 48 -3.45 -12.11 -11.39
N GLY A 49 -4.69 -12.10 -11.90
CA GLY A 49 -5.35 -10.88 -12.36
C GLY A 49 -5.53 -9.82 -11.26
N VAL A 50 -5.86 -10.25 -10.04
CA VAL A 50 -6.01 -9.35 -8.89
C VAL A 50 -4.65 -8.79 -8.49
N THR A 51 -3.60 -9.62 -8.45
CA THR A 51 -2.24 -9.19 -8.13
C THR A 51 -1.71 -8.16 -9.13
N ILE A 52 -1.98 -8.35 -10.43
CA ILE A 52 -1.63 -7.38 -11.48
C ILE A 52 -2.39 -6.07 -11.28
N PHE A 53 -3.69 -6.13 -10.99
CA PHE A 53 -4.50 -4.93 -10.75
C PHE A 53 -3.93 -4.11 -9.58
N VAL A 54 -3.57 -4.77 -8.47
CA VAL A 54 -2.91 -4.12 -7.33
C VAL A 54 -1.56 -3.51 -7.73
N ALA A 55 -0.74 -4.24 -8.49
CA ALA A 55 0.55 -3.72 -8.96
C ALA A 55 0.39 -2.44 -9.78
N ILE A 56 -0.58 -2.41 -10.70
CA ILE A 56 -0.90 -1.24 -11.52
C ILE A 56 -1.37 -0.09 -10.63
N GLY A 57 -2.31 -0.32 -9.70
CA GLY A 57 -2.79 0.71 -8.78
C GLY A 57 -1.66 1.33 -7.95
N LEU A 58 -0.76 0.51 -7.41
CA LEU A 58 0.42 0.98 -6.67
C LEU A 58 1.38 1.78 -7.56
N ALA A 59 1.61 1.36 -8.81
CA ALA A 59 2.42 2.13 -9.76
C ALA A 59 1.79 3.49 -10.05
N PHE A 60 0.47 3.57 -10.23
CA PHE A 60 -0.24 4.83 -10.39
C PHE A 60 -0.09 5.75 -9.18
N PHE A 61 -0.16 5.23 -7.96
CA PHE A 61 0.10 6.02 -6.74
C PHE A 61 1.55 6.52 -6.69
N GLY A 62 2.52 5.70 -7.12
CA GLY A 62 3.91 6.12 -7.26
C GLY A 62 4.09 7.26 -8.25
N ILE A 63 3.47 7.16 -9.43
CA ILE A 63 3.46 8.23 -10.45
C ILE A 63 2.82 9.50 -9.90
N PHE A 64 1.70 9.38 -9.18
CA PHE A 64 1.02 10.52 -8.58
C PHE A 64 1.96 11.33 -7.66
N TYR A 65 2.60 10.68 -6.69
CA TYR A 65 3.54 11.39 -5.80
C TYR A 65 4.79 11.87 -6.54
N PHE A 66 5.28 11.12 -7.54
CA PHE A 66 6.43 11.54 -8.34
C PHE A 66 6.11 12.76 -9.21
N ASN A 67 4.89 12.89 -9.71
CA ASN A 67 4.43 14.05 -10.49
C ASN A 67 4.31 15.33 -9.65
N ASN A 68 4.23 15.22 -8.32
CA ASN A 68 4.28 16.34 -7.39
C ASN A 68 5.72 16.77 -7.04
N THR A 69 6.70 16.37 -7.86
CA THR A 69 8.11 16.75 -7.75
C THR A 69 8.50 17.65 -8.93
N PRO A 70 9.58 18.45 -8.85
CA PRO A 70 10.01 19.30 -9.96
C PRO A 70 10.60 18.51 -11.15
N PHE A 71 10.77 17.19 -11.04
CA PHE A 71 11.41 16.37 -12.07
C PHE A 71 10.47 16.01 -13.23
N ILE A 72 9.16 15.91 -12.97
CA ILE A 72 8.14 15.58 -13.97
C ILE A 72 6.94 16.51 -13.75
N GLN A 73 6.39 17.03 -14.85
CA GLN A 73 5.21 17.90 -14.85
C GLN A 73 4.19 17.38 -15.86
N LEU A 74 3.61 16.21 -15.58
CA LEU A 74 2.45 15.75 -16.33
C LEU A 74 1.28 16.69 -16.02
N ASN A 75 0.67 17.24 -17.07
CA ASN A 75 -0.50 18.09 -16.96
C ASN A 75 -1.73 17.25 -16.59
N TRP A 76 -1.95 17.08 -15.29
CA TRP A 76 -3.13 16.40 -14.75
C TRP A 76 -4.24 17.43 -14.49
N PRO A 77 -5.52 17.08 -14.69
CA PRO A 77 -6.60 17.94 -14.23
C PRO A 77 -6.49 18.15 -12.71
N GLU A 78 -6.70 19.37 -12.22
CA GLU A 78 -6.62 19.69 -10.78
C GLU A 78 -7.51 18.77 -9.92
N ARG A 79 -8.65 18.36 -10.47
CA ARG A 79 -9.55 17.40 -9.81
C ARG A 79 -8.87 16.06 -9.53
N VAL A 80 -8.05 15.56 -10.45
CA VAL A 80 -7.30 14.31 -10.24
C VAL A 80 -6.28 14.50 -9.11
N ASN A 81 -5.61 15.66 -9.06
CA ASN A 81 -4.67 15.95 -7.97
C ASN A 81 -5.36 16.04 -6.62
N SER A 82 -6.47 16.77 -6.53
CA SER A 82 -7.25 16.91 -5.31
C SER A 82 -7.81 15.57 -4.83
N ILE A 83 -8.38 14.76 -5.73
CA ILE A 83 -8.90 13.43 -5.40
C ILE A 83 -7.75 12.51 -4.95
N GLY A 84 -6.64 12.47 -5.68
CA GLY A 84 -5.50 11.61 -5.34
C GLY A 84 -4.92 11.94 -3.96
N ALA A 85 -4.76 13.23 -3.66
CA ALA A 85 -4.22 13.72 -2.39
C ALA A 85 -5.09 13.35 -1.19
N TRP A 86 -6.41 13.18 -1.35
CA TRP A 86 -7.32 12.69 -0.30
C TRP A 86 -7.43 11.18 -0.28
N VAL A 87 -7.64 10.55 -1.44
CA VAL A 87 -8.02 9.13 -1.56
C VAL A 87 -6.86 8.22 -1.17
N ILE A 88 -5.65 8.49 -1.64
CA ILE A 88 -4.50 7.61 -1.39
C ILE A 88 -4.19 7.48 0.12
N PRO A 89 -3.96 8.58 0.88
CA PRO A 89 -3.72 8.44 2.32
C PRO A 89 -4.92 7.85 3.07
N SER A 90 -6.16 8.13 2.63
CA SER A 90 -7.36 7.56 3.23
C SER A 90 -7.42 6.03 3.10
N ILE A 91 -7.19 5.48 1.91
CA ILE A 91 -7.20 4.02 1.68
C ILE A 91 -6.14 3.33 2.55
N PHE A 92 -4.93 3.89 2.63
CA PHE A 92 -3.85 3.32 3.42
C PHE A 92 -4.09 3.44 4.93
N THR A 93 -4.71 4.53 5.38
CA THR A 93 -5.14 4.70 6.77
C THR A 93 -6.24 3.70 7.14
N LEU A 94 -7.25 3.53 6.29
CA LEU A 94 -8.31 2.55 6.48
C LEU A 94 -7.75 1.12 6.53
N ARG A 95 -6.78 0.79 5.67
CA ARG A 95 -6.09 -0.51 5.75
C ARG A 95 -5.32 -0.67 7.04
N ALA A 96 -4.66 0.38 7.52
CA ALA A 96 -3.91 0.34 8.77
C ALA A 96 -4.84 0.12 9.99
N ILE A 97 -6.06 0.64 9.95
CA ILE A 97 -7.11 0.32 10.92
C ILE A 97 -7.54 -1.15 10.76
N GLY A 98 -7.80 -1.56 9.51
CA GLY A 98 -8.12 -2.92 9.11
C GLY A 98 -9.54 -3.37 9.43
N ASP A 99 -9.74 -4.67 9.63
CA ASP A 99 -11.06 -5.32 9.75
C ASP A 99 -11.41 -5.73 11.19
N PHE A 100 -10.56 -5.37 12.16
CA PHE A 100 -10.67 -5.77 13.57
C PHE A 100 -10.66 -7.28 13.82
N ARG A 101 -10.26 -8.08 12.82
CA ARG A 101 -10.22 -9.54 12.90
C ARG A 101 -8.88 -10.11 12.45
N TYR A 102 -8.52 -9.98 11.17
CA TYR A 102 -7.29 -10.55 10.59
C TYR A 102 -6.29 -9.50 10.11
N VAL A 103 -6.74 -8.31 9.71
CA VAL A 103 -5.92 -7.26 9.09
C VAL A 103 -5.94 -6.00 9.95
N GLY A 104 -4.83 -5.27 9.99
CA GLY A 104 -4.75 -3.95 10.62
C GLY A 104 -4.15 -3.97 12.02
N ALA A 105 -3.95 -2.77 12.57
CA ALA A 105 -3.44 -2.55 13.91
C ALA A 105 -4.35 -3.17 15.00
N PHE A 106 -5.66 -3.19 14.74
CA PHE A 106 -6.68 -3.66 15.69
C PHE A 106 -7.12 -5.12 15.47
N LYS A 107 -6.39 -5.90 14.65
CA LYS A 107 -6.69 -7.31 14.43
C LYS A 107 -6.62 -8.15 15.72
N ARG A 108 -7.45 -9.19 15.78
CA ARG A 108 -7.53 -10.13 16.91
C ARG A 108 -6.67 -11.37 16.69
N VAL A 109 -6.61 -11.87 15.46
CA VAL A 109 -5.75 -12.99 15.07
C VAL A 109 -4.36 -12.44 14.78
N LYS A 110 -3.42 -12.70 15.68
CA LYS A 110 -2.03 -12.21 15.62
C LYS A 110 -1.02 -13.35 15.58
N ASP A 111 -1.45 -14.52 16.01
CA ASP A 111 -0.71 -15.78 16.14
C ASP A 111 -0.59 -16.53 14.80
N THR A 112 -0.38 -15.80 13.70
CA THR A 112 -0.15 -16.35 12.36
C THR A 112 1.00 -15.60 11.70
N GLU A 113 1.66 -16.20 10.70
CA GLU A 113 2.76 -15.54 9.98
C GLU A 113 2.33 -14.21 9.36
N PHE A 114 1.13 -14.16 8.78
CA PHE A 114 0.53 -12.91 8.30
C PHE A 114 0.26 -11.93 9.43
N GLY A 115 -0.35 -12.38 10.53
CA GLY A 115 -0.68 -11.53 11.68
C GLY A 115 0.55 -10.89 12.32
N GLU A 116 1.67 -11.61 12.39
CA GLU A 116 2.95 -11.08 12.84
C GLU A 116 3.52 -10.04 11.88
N MET A 117 3.59 -10.36 10.58
CA MET A 117 4.13 -9.47 9.57
C MET A 117 3.29 -8.20 9.42
N ASP A 118 1.97 -8.32 9.51
CA ASP A 118 1.06 -7.18 9.48
C ASP A 118 1.26 -6.26 10.68
N SER A 119 1.51 -6.81 11.87
CA SER A 119 1.79 -6.01 13.08
C SER A 119 3.16 -5.32 13.03
N LYS A 120 4.19 -6.03 12.54
CA LYS A 120 5.58 -5.54 12.54
C LYS A 120 5.86 -4.57 11.39
N PHE A 121 5.27 -4.81 10.21
CA PHE A 121 5.65 -4.12 8.99
C PHE A 121 4.47 -3.53 8.23
N PHE A 122 3.44 -4.32 7.92
CA PHE A 122 2.47 -3.88 6.92
C PHE A 122 1.52 -2.78 7.41
N SER A 123 0.92 -2.94 8.59
CA SER A 123 0.06 -1.92 9.20
C SER A 123 0.83 -0.65 9.57
N PRO A 124 2.04 -0.73 10.20
CA PRO A 124 2.88 0.44 10.42
C PRO A 124 3.24 1.20 9.13
N LEU A 125 3.62 0.49 8.06
CA LEU A 125 3.93 1.10 6.77
C LEU A 125 2.73 1.87 6.22
N CYS A 126 1.53 1.27 6.26
CA CYS A 126 0.32 1.93 5.77
C CYS A 126 -0.09 3.13 6.61
N PHE A 127 0.12 3.08 7.93
CA PHE A 127 -0.11 4.22 8.80
C PHE A 127 0.86 5.37 8.50
N ILE A 128 2.15 5.07 8.30
CA ILE A 128 3.17 6.06 7.91
C ILE A 128 2.83 6.70 6.56
N ILE A 129 2.41 5.90 5.57
CA ILE A 129 1.95 6.41 4.26
C ILE A 129 0.78 7.37 4.44
N GLY A 130 -0.21 6.99 5.27
CA GLY A 130 -1.36 7.84 5.59
C GLY A 130 -0.95 9.18 6.20
N ILE A 131 -0.09 9.17 7.22
CA ILE A 131 0.41 10.37 7.89
C ILE A 131 1.15 11.28 6.90
N ILE A 132 2.09 10.74 6.13
CA ILE A 132 2.87 11.54 5.18
C ILE A 132 1.96 12.11 4.09
N GLY A 133 1.00 11.32 3.56
CA GLY A 133 0.08 11.77 2.54
C GLY A 133 -0.84 12.89 3.03
N PHE A 134 -1.41 12.79 4.24
CA PHE A 134 -2.19 13.88 4.82
C PHE A 134 -1.34 15.11 5.16
N TYR A 135 -0.10 14.91 5.62
CA TYR A 135 0.84 16.02 5.81
C TYR A 135 1.10 16.77 4.50
N LEU A 136 1.34 16.05 3.40
CA LEU A 136 1.50 16.64 2.07
C LEU A 136 0.26 17.43 1.66
N LEU A 137 -0.93 16.86 1.81
CA LEU A 137 -2.21 17.50 1.48
C LEU A 137 -2.46 18.81 2.24
N ILE A 138 -2.10 18.88 3.52
CA ILE A 138 -2.34 20.08 4.36
C ILE A 138 -1.37 21.22 4.01
N ASN A 139 -0.18 20.89 3.52
CA ASN A 139 0.88 21.87 3.27
C ASN A 139 1.04 22.23 1.78
N SER A 140 0.26 21.60 0.89
CA SER A 140 0.34 21.71 -0.58
C SER A 140 -0.35 22.94 -1.14
#